data_AF-A0A094HGQ8-F1
#
_entry.id   AF-A0A094HGQ8-F1
#
_cell.length_a   1.000
_cell.length_b   1.000
_cell.length_c   1.000
_cell.angle_alpha   90.00
_cell.angle_beta   90.00
_cell.angle_gamma   90.00
#
_symmetry.space_group_name_H-M   'P 1'
#
loop_
_entity.id
_entity.type
_entity.pdbx_description
1 polymer ?
#
loop_
_entity_poly.entity_id
_entity_poly.type
_entity_poly.pdbx_seq_one_letter_code
_entity_poly.pdbx_strand_id
1 'polypeptide(L)'
;MRSRTSQFQTAKQEMEEAFRAAEDRERREIKEFEESREPNPWLRRVGWAAHLAGLDRDDIREMVEPADDEEPELQILCKAFDWMIQNAQHTTVQEVVGQAALFEVNKKEADKETQMPFD
;
A
#
# COMPACT_ATOMS: atom_id res chain seq x y z
N MET A 1 -40.20 -10.14 23.80
CA MET A 1 -40.20 -9.53 22.45
C MET A 1 -39.18 -8.41 22.44
N ARG A 2 -38.12 -8.48 21.62
CA ARG A 2 -37.18 -7.34 21.49
C ARG A 2 -37.95 -6.16 20.89
N SER A 3 -37.83 -4.98 21.51
CA SER A 3 -38.50 -3.76 21.03
C SER A 3 -38.01 -3.45 19.60
N ARG A 4 -38.92 -3.02 18.72
CA ARG A 4 -38.59 -2.63 17.33
C ARG A 4 -37.36 -1.71 17.27
N THR A 5 -37.27 -0.76 18.21
CA THR A 5 -36.14 0.18 18.31
C THR A 5 -34.81 -0.51 18.58
N SER A 6 -34.80 -1.56 19.40
CA SER A 6 -33.59 -2.36 19.67
C SER A 6 -33.19 -3.18 18.45
N GLN A 7 -34.15 -3.70 17.67
CA GLN A 7 -33.87 -4.39 16.42
C GLN A 7 -33.28 -3.45 15.36
N PHE A 8 -33.80 -2.22 15.26
CA PHE A 8 -33.25 -1.20 14.37
C PHE A 8 -31.84 -0.75 14.76
N GLN A 9 -31.54 -0.63 16.06
CA GLN A 9 -30.21 -0.28 16.53
C GLN A 9 -29.18 -1.38 16.24
N THR A 10 -29.55 -2.65 16.45
CA THR A 10 -28.68 -3.78 16.10
C THR A 10 -28.43 -3.85 14.61
N ALA A 11 -29.48 -3.74 13.78
CA ALA A 11 -29.32 -3.75 12.31
C ALA A 11 -28.45 -2.59 11.81
N LYS A 12 -28.54 -1.42 12.44
CA LYS A 12 -27.69 -0.27 12.12
C LYS A 12 -26.22 -0.56 12.45
N GLN A 13 -25.93 -1.14 13.61
CA GLN A 13 -24.56 -1.49 14.01
C GLN A 13 -23.95 -2.55 13.08
N GLU A 14 -24.71 -3.59 12.74
CA GLU A 14 -24.27 -4.63 11.79
C GLU A 14 -23.95 -4.03 10.42
N MET A 15 -24.74 -3.06 9.94
CA MET A 15 -24.49 -2.37 8.68
C MET A 15 -23.25 -1.48 8.74
N GLU A 16 -23.03 -0.77 9.86
CA GLU A 16 -21.82 0.05 10.07
C GLU A 16 -20.55 -0.82 10.13
N GLU A 17 -20.62 -1.98 10.77
CA GLU A 17 -19.50 -2.94 10.81
C GLU A 17 -19.21 -3.54 9.44
N ALA A 18 -20.24 -3.94 8.69
CA ALA A 18 -20.09 -4.44 7.33
C ALA A 18 -19.50 -3.38 6.39
N PHE A 19 -19.89 -2.12 6.55
CA PHE A 19 -19.35 -1.00 5.76
C PHE A 19 -17.86 -0.77 6.07
N ARG A 20 -17.48 -0.75 7.35
CA ARG A 20 -16.06 -0.63 7.75
C ARG A 20 -15.22 -1.78 7.23
N ALA A 21 -15.72 -3.02 7.33
CA ALA A 21 -15.02 -4.19 6.81
C ALA A 21 -14.84 -4.12 5.27
N ALA A 22 -15.84 -3.59 4.55
CA ALA A 22 -15.74 -3.37 3.12
C ALA A 22 -14.72 -2.27 2.76
N GLU A 23 -14.70 -1.15 3.49
CA GLU A 23 -13.69 -0.10 3.31
C GLU A 23 -12.27 -0.58 3.64
N ASP A 24 -12.10 -1.36 4.70
CA ASP A 24 -10.82 -1.95 5.07
C ASP A 24 -10.31 -2.90 3.99
N ARG A 25 -11.20 -3.74 3.45
CA ARG A 25 -10.88 -4.64 2.34
C ARG A 25 -10.52 -3.86 1.08
N GLU A 26 -11.30 -2.85 0.72
CA GLU A 26 -11.04 -2.00 -0.45
C GLU A 26 -9.70 -1.25 -0.33
N ARG A 27 -9.28 -0.89 0.89
CA ARG A 27 -7.98 -0.28 1.16
C ARG A 27 -6.82 -1.25 0.98
N ARG A 28 -7.01 -2.54 1.29
CA ARG A 28 -5.97 -3.58 1.16
C ARG A 28 -5.86 -4.14 -0.24
N GLU A 29 -6.95 -4.12 -1.02
CA GLU A 29 -6.93 -4.58 -2.40
C GLU A 29 -6.09 -3.66 -3.30
N ILE A 30 -5.28 -4.27 -4.16
CA ILE A 30 -4.51 -3.55 -5.19
C ILE A 30 -5.45 -3.11 -6.31
N LYS A 31 -5.43 -1.83 -6.67
CA LYS A 31 -6.31 -1.26 -7.71
C LYS A 31 -5.52 -0.96 -8.98
N GLU A 32 -6.11 -1.29 -10.14
CA GLU A 32 -5.47 -1.10 -11.46
C GLU A 32 -5.04 0.35 -11.73
N PHE A 33 -5.78 1.36 -11.22
CA PHE A 33 -5.43 2.77 -11.41
C PHE A 33 -4.07 3.16 -10.78
N GLU A 34 -3.51 2.32 -9.92
CA GLU A 34 -2.19 2.50 -9.33
C GLU A 34 -1.07 2.53 -10.38
N GLU A 35 -1.26 1.92 -11.56
CA GLU A 35 -0.28 1.97 -12.66
C GLU A 35 0.03 3.40 -13.13
N SER A 36 -1.00 4.25 -13.22
CA SER A 36 -0.85 5.66 -13.61
C SER A 36 -0.09 6.49 -12.57
N ARG A 37 -0.08 6.01 -11.31
CA ARG A 37 0.60 6.61 -10.17
C ARG A 37 1.95 5.97 -9.88
N GLU A 38 2.30 4.87 -10.54
CA GLU A 38 3.53 4.13 -10.31
C GLU A 38 4.74 5.00 -10.68
N PRO A 39 5.54 5.47 -9.71
CA PRO A 39 6.70 6.32 -9.98
C PRO A 39 7.81 5.56 -10.72
N ASN A 40 7.90 4.23 -10.57
CA ASN A 40 8.93 3.43 -11.20
C ASN A 40 8.59 3.13 -12.69
N PRO A 41 9.39 3.61 -13.65
CA PRO A 41 9.12 3.42 -15.08
C PRO A 41 9.12 1.95 -15.53
N TRP A 42 9.90 1.09 -14.86
CA TRP A 42 9.94 -0.35 -15.15
C TRP A 42 8.65 -1.03 -14.68
N LEU A 43 8.21 -0.75 -13.45
CA LEU A 43 6.95 -1.27 -12.91
C LEU A 43 5.75 -0.83 -13.75
N ARG A 44 5.72 0.44 -14.17
CA ARG A 44 4.69 0.94 -15.11
C ARG A 44 4.74 0.19 -16.44
N ARG A 45 5.93 -0.09 -16.98
CA ARG A 45 6.06 -0.80 -18.26
C ARG A 45 5.58 -2.25 -18.19
N VAL A 46 5.78 -2.92 -17.05
CA VAL A 46 5.37 -4.33 -16.88
C VAL A 46 3.91 -4.47 -16.47
N GLY A 47 3.18 -3.37 -16.23
CA GLY A 47 1.75 -3.41 -15.94
C GLY A 47 1.39 -4.14 -14.65
N TRP A 48 2.27 -4.08 -13.63
CA TRP A 48 2.16 -4.92 -12.42
C TRP A 48 0.81 -4.78 -11.70
N ALA A 49 0.26 -3.56 -11.63
CA ALA A 49 -0.99 -3.28 -10.93
C ALA A 49 -2.19 -4.00 -11.57
N ALA A 50 -2.19 -4.17 -12.90
CA ALA A 50 -3.21 -4.95 -13.61
C ALA A 50 -3.10 -6.44 -13.29
N HIS A 51 -1.88 -6.95 -13.12
CA HIS A 51 -1.63 -8.35 -12.80
C HIS A 51 -2.01 -8.73 -11.37
N LEU A 52 -1.93 -7.77 -10.44
CA LEU A 52 -2.25 -7.98 -9.03
C LEU A 52 -3.61 -7.39 -8.62
N ALA A 53 -4.41 -6.92 -9.57
CA ALA A 53 -5.68 -6.25 -9.30
C ALA A 53 -6.64 -7.17 -8.50
N GLY A 54 -7.19 -6.63 -7.42
CA GLY A 54 -8.13 -7.34 -6.54
C GLY A 54 -7.49 -8.37 -5.60
N LEU A 55 -6.16 -8.50 -5.61
CA LEU A 55 -5.43 -9.24 -4.58
C LEU A 55 -5.21 -8.37 -3.35
N ASP A 56 -5.29 -8.99 -2.17
CA ASP A 56 -4.98 -8.37 -0.89
C ASP A 56 -3.46 -8.27 -0.70
N ARG A 57 -2.98 -7.08 -0.34
CA ARG A 57 -1.54 -6.81 -0.14
C ARG A 57 -0.95 -7.61 1.02
N ASP A 58 -1.70 -7.81 2.09
CA ASP A 58 -1.25 -8.54 3.27
C ASP A 58 -1.15 -10.04 2.94
N ASP A 59 -2.11 -10.59 2.18
CA ASP A 59 -2.06 -11.98 1.70
C ASP A 59 -0.83 -12.21 0.82
N ILE A 60 -0.54 -11.32 -0.13
CA ILE A 60 0.67 -11.42 -0.98
C ILE A 60 1.94 -11.38 -0.13
N ARG A 61 1.95 -10.53 0.91
CA ARG A 61 3.11 -10.41 1.80
C ARG A 61 3.30 -11.66 2.66
N GLU A 62 2.22 -12.28 3.11
CA GLU A 62 2.27 -13.53 3.86
C GLU A 62 2.77 -14.71 3.01
N MET A 63 2.54 -14.69 1.69
CA MET A 63 3.10 -15.69 0.77
C MET A 63 4.63 -15.61 0.63
N VAL A 64 5.25 -14.50 1.05
CA VAL A 64 6.71 -14.35 1.04
C VAL A 64 7.25 -14.91 2.34
N GLU A 65 7.68 -16.16 2.32
CA GLU A 65 8.39 -16.76 3.44
C GLU A 65 9.82 -16.17 3.53
N PRO A 66 10.20 -15.55 4.67
CA PRO A 66 11.56 -15.08 4.85
C PRO A 66 12.51 -16.27 4.97
N ALA A 67 13.73 -16.10 4.45
CA ALA A 67 14.79 -17.08 4.66
C ALA A 67 15.02 -17.30 6.17
N ASP A 68 15.00 -18.55 6.61
CA ASP A 68 15.16 -18.93 8.00
C ASP A 68 16.60 -19.35 8.34
N ASP A 69 16.85 -19.76 9.58
CA ASP A 69 18.19 -20.14 10.06
C ASP A 69 18.68 -21.48 9.47
N GLU A 70 17.83 -22.25 8.82
CA GLU A 70 18.20 -23.47 8.08
C GLU A 70 18.72 -23.13 6.66
N GLU A 71 18.48 -21.91 6.17
CA GLU A 71 18.87 -21.43 4.84
C GLU A 71 19.88 -20.24 4.87
N PRO A 72 21.10 -20.42 5.43
CA PRO A 72 22.03 -19.32 5.66
C PRO A 72 22.53 -18.65 4.37
N GLU A 73 22.68 -19.38 3.26
CA GLU A 73 23.05 -18.80 1.97
C GLU A 73 21.95 -17.91 1.40
N LEU A 74 20.68 -18.31 1.57
CA LEU A 74 19.53 -17.52 1.11
C LEU A 74 19.42 -16.23 1.93
N GLN A 75 19.64 -16.29 3.25
CA GLN A 75 19.69 -15.09 4.08
C GLN A 75 20.77 -14.09 3.60
N ILE A 76 21.96 -14.58 3.23
CA ILE A 76 23.05 -13.74 2.72
C ILE A 76 22.66 -13.10 1.40
N LEU A 77 22.06 -13.88 0.48
CA LEU A 77 21.61 -13.37 -0.81
C LEU A 77 20.52 -12.31 -0.65
N CYS A 78 19.49 -12.57 0.17
CA CYS A 78 18.43 -11.60 0.45
C CYS A 78 19.00 -10.29 1.01
N LYS A 79 19.90 -10.36 2.00
CA LYS A 79 20.58 -9.17 2.55
C LYS A 79 21.39 -8.42 1.50
N ALA A 80 22.09 -9.14 0.61
CA ALA A 80 22.87 -8.52 -0.46
C ALA A 80 21.98 -7.79 -1.48
N PHE A 81 20.82 -8.37 -1.84
CA PHE A 81 19.85 -7.71 -2.70
C PHE A 81 19.21 -6.49 -2.03
N ASP A 82 18.84 -6.58 -0.76
CA ASP A 82 18.31 -5.43 0.00
C ASP A 82 19.31 -4.27 0.03
N TRP A 83 20.58 -4.54 0.32
CA TRP A 83 21.63 -3.52 0.27
C TRP A 83 21.83 -2.94 -1.12
N MET A 84 21.76 -3.77 -2.17
CA MET A 84 21.87 -3.31 -3.54
C MET A 84 20.72 -2.37 -3.91
N ILE A 85 19.48 -2.73 -3.54
CA ILE A 85 18.29 -1.92 -3.76
C ILE A 85 18.40 -0.59 -2.99
N GLN A 86 18.78 -0.62 -1.71
CA GLN A 86 18.96 0.58 -0.89
C GLN A 86 20.04 1.50 -1.47
N ASN A 87 21.18 0.96 -1.90
CA ASN A 87 22.25 1.74 -2.52
C ASN A 87 21.82 2.33 -3.86
N ALA A 88 21.09 1.57 -4.68
CA ALA A 88 20.53 2.06 -5.93
C ALA A 88 19.52 3.18 -5.68
N GLN A 89 18.61 3.01 -4.71
CA GLN A 89 17.68 4.06 -4.30
C GLN A 89 18.41 5.31 -3.82
N HIS A 90 19.41 5.18 -2.94
CA HIS A 90 20.19 6.31 -2.45
C HIS A 90 20.92 7.06 -3.58
N THR A 91 21.39 6.34 -4.59
CA THR A 91 22.11 6.93 -5.74
C THR A 91 21.15 7.56 -6.76
N THR A 92 19.97 6.98 -6.96
CA THR A 92 19.01 7.39 -8.00
C THR A 92 17.98 8.41 -7.50
N VAL A 93 17.63 8.37 -6.22
CA VAL A 93 16.79 9.37 -5.55
C VAL A 93 17.71 10.54 -5.20
N GLN A 94 17.87 11.47 -6.15
CA GLN A 94 18.47 12.76 -5.84
C GLN A 94 17.70 13.40 -4.69
N GLU A 95 18.41 13.90 -3.66
CA GLU A 95 17.85 14.78 -2.61
C GLU A 95 17.21 16.07 -3.18
N VAL A 96 17.21 16.24 -4.50
CA VAL A 96 16.65 17.36 -5.25
C VAL A 96 15.23 17.03 -5.76
N VAL A 97 14.34 16.56 -4.89
CA VAL A 97 12.91 16.85 -5.14
C VAL A 97 12.72 18.29 -4.67
N GLY A 98 13.09 19.25 -5.51
CA GLY A 98 12.94 20.67 -5.19
C GLY A 98 11.52 20.94 -4.71
N GLN A 99 11.34 21.83 -3.73
CA GLN A 99 10.03 22.11 -3.10
C GLN A 99 8.86 22.19 -4.10
N ALA A 100 9.07 22.73 -5.29
CA ALA A 100 8.09 22.78 -6.37
C ALA A 100 7.52 21.40 -6.77
N ALA A 101 8.34 20.36 -6.87
CA ALA A 101 7.88 19.01 -7.20
C ALA A 101 7.10 18.35 -6.04
N LEU A 102 7.48 18.62 -4.79
CA LEU A 102 6.69 18.23 -3.61
C LEU A 102 5.34 18.97 -3.57
N PHE A 103 5.32 20.27 -3.90
CA PHE A 103 4.08 21.05 -4.02
C PHE A 103 3.20 20.57 -5.17
N GLU A 104 3.77 20.18 -6.31
CA GLU A 104 3.00 19.67 -7.46
C GLU A 104 2.36 18.31 -7.16
N VAL A 105 3.05 17.44 -6.41
CA VAL A 105 2.51 16.16 -5.91
C VAL A 105 1.42 16.41 -4.87
N ASN A 106 1.65 17.27 -3.88
CA ASN A 106 0.65 17.62 -2.87
C ASN A 106 -0.56 18.38 -3.45
N LYS A 107 -0.37 19.20 -4.48
CA LYS A 107 -1.46 19.92 -5.17
C LYS A 107 -2.39 18.98 -5.93
N LYS A 108 -1.95 17.77 -6.30
CA LYS A 108 -2.82 16.72 -6.85
C LYS A 108 -3.66 16.00 -5.78
N GLU A 109 -3.42 16.29 -4.51
CA GLU A 109 -4.24 15.90 -3.36
C GLU A 109 -5.02 17.09 -2.79
N ALA A 110 -5.47 18.03 -3.64
CA ALA A 110 -6.14 19.27 -3.22
C ALA A 110 -7.39 19.08 -2.31
N ASP A 111 -7.96 17.88 -2.26
CA ASP A 111 -9.12 17.54 -1.40
C ASP A 111 -8.72 16.92 -0.04
N LYS A 112 -7.43 16.77 0.26
CA LYS A 112 -6.95 16.25 1.56
C LYS A 112 -6.17 17.32 2.31
N GLU A 113 -6.54 17.53 3.58
CA GLU A 113 -5.76 18.38 4.47
C GLU A 113 -4.33 17.85 4.57
N THR A 114 -3.37 18.72 4.25
CA THR A 114 -1.94 18.47 4.30
C THR A 114 -1.54 17.99 5.70
N GLN A 115 -1.21 16.72 5.85
CA GLN A 115 -0.51 16.23 7.05
C GLN A 115 0.99 16.31 6.83
N MET A 116 1.71 16.79 7.84
CA MET A 116 3.16 16.82 7.80
C MET A 116 3.69 15.38 7.78
N PRO A 117 4.69 15.03 6.95
CA PRO A 117 5.12 13.64 6.79
C PRO A 117 5.75 13.01 8.04
N PHE A 118 6.08 13.81 9.06
CA PHE A 118 6.83 13.38 10.25
C PHE A 118 6.39 14.03 11.57
N ASP A 119 5.18 14.59 11.65
CA ASP A 119 4.55 14.93 12.95
C ASP A 119 3.54 13.84 13.33
#